data_AF-A0A3E4PGS9-F1
#
_entry.id   AF-A0A3E4PGS9-F1
#
_cell.length_a   1.000
_cell.length_b   1.000
_cell.length_c   1.000
_cell.angle_alpha   90.00
_cell.angle_beta   90.00
_cell.angle_gamma   90.00
#
_symmetry.space_group_name_H-M   'P 1'
#
loop_
_entity.id
_entity.type
_entity.pdbx_description
1 polymer ?
#
loop_
_entity_poly.entity_id
_entity_poly.type
_entity_poly.pdbx_seq_one_letter_code
_entity_poly.pdbx_strand_id
1 'polypeptide(L)'
;MSKRTGTKVQKNRTDDEFIMLPTVDFCFKELMRNEKVRKGIIAALLGVRPEEIKETRLLPTILRKEYEDDKYGILDVRVEMHD
;
A
#
# COMPACT_ATOMS: atom_id res chain seq x y z
N MET A 1 -5.45 -16.92 -43.92
CA MET A 1 -4.20 -17.08 -43.14
C MET A 1 -4.28 -16.17 -41.92
N SER A 2 -4.47 -16.75 -40.73
CA SER A 2 -4.77 -16.02 -39.49
C SER A 2 -3.48 -15.46 -38.86
N LYS A 3 -3.46 -14.15 -38.61
CA LYS A 3 -2.32 -13.44 -38.00
C LYS A 3 -2.25 -13.83 -36.52
N ARG A 4 -1.20 -14.55 -36.11
CA ARG A 4 -0.88 -14.79 -34.71
C ARG A 4 -0.32 -13.50 -34.11
N THR A 5 -1.13 -12.79 -33.34
CA THR A 5 -0.69 -11.73 -32.44
C THR A 5 0.11 -12.37 -31.31
N GLY A 6 1.43 -12.13 -31.29
CA GLY A 6 2.30 -12.58 -30.21
C GLY A 6 1.95 -11.83 -28.93
N THR A 7 1.45 -12.55 -27.92
CA THR A 7 1.31 -12.05 -26.55
C THR A 7 2.69 -11.65 -26.03
N LYS A 8 2.95 -10.34 -25.87
CA LYS A 8 4.13 -9.86 -25.14
C LYS A 8 3.94 -10.23 -23.67
N VAL A 9 4.60 -11.29 -23.22
CA VAL A 9 4.74 -11.61 -21.80
C VAL A 9 5.56 -10.47 -21.18
N GLN A 10 4.92 -9.66 -20.34
CA GLN A 10 5.63 -8.70 -19.49
C GLN A 10 6.57 -9.49 -18.59
N LYS A 11 7.87 -9.32 -18.81
CA LYS A 11 8.91 -9.85 -17.93
C LYS A 11 8.80 -9.05 -16.63
N ASN A 12 8.31 -9.68 -15.55
CA ASN A 12 8.31 -9.08 -14.22
C ASN A 12 9.76 -8.73 -13.86
N ARG A 13 10.13 -7.46 -13.96
CA ARG A 13 11.42 -6.97 -13.46
C ARG A 13 11.33 -7.02 -11.95
N THR A 14 12.00 -7.99 -11.34
CA THR A 14 12.38 -7.96 -9.92
C THR A 14 13.52 -6.95 -9.77
N ASP A 15 13.23 -5.67 -10.02
CA ASP A 15 14.13 -4.61 -9.60
C ASP A 15 13.81 -4.38 -8.12
N ASP A 16 14.39 -5.20 -7.23
CA ASP A 16 14.28 -5.04 -5.77
C ASP A 16 14.81 -3.66 -5.29
N GLU A 17 15.42 -2.89 -6.20
CA GLU A 17 15.82 -1.48 -6.06
C GLU A 17 14.72 -0.45 -6.34
N PHE A 18 13.52 -0.85 -6.79
CA PHE A 18 12.45 0.12 -7.03
C PHE A 18 11.91 0.66 -5.71
N ILE A 19 12.31 1.89 -5.37
CA ILE A 19 12.00 2.55 -4.10
C ILE A 19 10.50 2.67 -3.78
N MET A 20 9.64 2.58 -4.80
CA MET A 20 8.18 2.65 -4.65
C MET A 20 7.51 1.26 -4.58
N LEU A 21 8.27 0.16 -4.49
CA LEU A 21 7.71 -1.14 -4.16
C LEU A 21 7.07 -1.08 -2.75
N PRO A 22 5.87 -1.64 -2.52
CA PRO A 22 5.27 -1.71 -1.19
C PRO A 22 6.13 -2.47 -0.16
N THR A 23 7.06 -3.31 -0.64
CA THR A 23 8.08 -3.99 0.18
C THR A 23 9.22 -3.06 0.63
N VAL A 24 9.43 -1.93 -0.05
CA VAL A 24 10.36 -0.87 0.35
C VAL A 24 9.64 0.05 1.34
N ASP A 25 9.70 -0.37 2.59
CA ASP A 25 8.90 0.09 3.72
C ASP A 25 9.02 1.61 3.99
N PHE A 26 10.17 2.23 3.71
CA PHE A 26 10.41 3.64 4.02
C PHE A 26 9.51 4.59 3.21
N CYS A 27 9.51 4.48 1.89
CA CYS A 27 8.73 5.38 1.05
C CYS A 27 7.22 5.16 1.21
N PHE A 28 6.80 3.91 1.39
CA PHE A 28 5.38 3.61 1.61
C PHE A 28 4.87 4.15 2.95
N LYS A 29 5.69 4.07 4.02
CA LYS A 29 5.40 4.71 5.30
C LYS A 29 5.25 6.23 5.18
N GLU A 30 6.15 6.89 4.46
CA GLU A 30 6.08 8.35 4.26
C GLU A 30 4.87 8.77 3.42
N LEU A 31 4.53 8.02 2.36
CA LEU A 31 3.29 8.25 1.59
C LEU A 31 2.05 8.14 2.48
N MET A 32 2.03 7.15 3.37
CA MET A 32 0.90 6.87 4.25
C MET A 32 0.82 7.86 5.42
N ARG A 33 1.83 8.70 5.68
CA ARG A 33 1.70 9.84 6.62
C ARG A 33 0.79 10.93 6.07
N ASN A 34 0.76 11.13 4.75
CA ASN A 34 -0.12 12.11 4.14
C ASN A 34 -1.57 11.60 4.13
N GLU A 35 -2.46 12.32 4.82
CA GLU A 35 -3.87 11.91 4.97
C GLU A 35 -4.62 11.83 3.64
N LYS A 36 -4.40 12.76 2.71
CA LYS A 36 -5.08 12.75 1.41
C LYS A 36 -4.65 11.56 0.57
N VAL A 37 -3.34 11.29 0.56
CA VAL A 37 -2.77 10.13 -0.15
C VAL A 37 -3.29 8.83 0.46
N ARG A 38 -3.19 8.69 1.79
CA ARG A 38 -3.70 7.53 2.54
C ARG A 38 -5.17 7.29 2.27
N LYS A 39 -6.01 8.33 2.34
CA LYS A 39 -7.45 8.26 2.05
C LYS A 39 -7.71 7.79 0.61
N GLY A 40 -6.98 8.32 -0.37
CA GLY A 40 -7.11 7.90 -1.77
C GLY A 40 -6.69 6.45 -2.01
N ILE A 41 -5.56 6.02 -1.45
CA ILE A 41 -5.07 4.64 -1.55
C ILE A 41 -6.06 3.68 -0.90
N ILE A 42 -6.54 3.99 0.31
CA ILE A 42 -7.50 3.14 1.04
C ILE A 42 -8.84 3.06 0.32
N ALA A 43 -9.34 4.18 -0.22
CA ALA A 43 -10.57 4.18 -1.02
C ALA A 43 -10.45 3.23 -2.22
N ALA A 44 -9.33 3.29 -2.95
CA ALA A 44 -9.08 2.40 -4.08
C ALA A 44 -8.98 0.92 -3.65
N LEU A 45 -8.34 0.63 -2.51
CA LEU A 45 -8.23 -0.73 -1.98
C LEU A 45 -9.57 -1.31 -1.51
N LEU A 46 -10.43 -0.49 -0.93
CA LEU A 46 -11.76 -0.89 -0.45
C LEU A 46 -12.82 -0.87 -1.57
N GLY A 47 -12.52 -0.32 -2.74
CA GLY A 47 -13.46 -0.19 -3.85
C GLY A 47 -14.58 0.82 -3.60
N VAL A 48 -14.32 1.84 -2.78
CA VAL A 48 -15.27 2.90 -2.42
C VAL A 48 -14.77 4.25 -2.92
N ARG A 49 -15.64 5.26 -2.97
CA ARG A 49 -15.18 6.62 -3.27
C ARG A 49 -14.51 7.23 -2.03
N PRO A 50 -13.50 8.10 -2.19
CA PRO A 50 -12.87 8.78 -1.05
C PRO A 50 -13.85 9.53 -0.16
N GLU A 51 -14.93 10.08 -0.73
CA GLU A 51 -15.95 10.83 -0.01
C GLU A 51 -16.76 9.96 0.97
N GLU A 52 -16.78 8.64 0.78
CA GLU A 52 -17.45 7.68 1.67
C GLU A 52 -16.61 7.40 2.94
N ILE A 53 -15.33 7.76 2.92
CA ILE A 53 -14.43 7.66 4.07
C ILE A 53 -14.49 8.98 4.86
N LYS A 54 -14.87 8.89 6.13
CA LYS A 54 -14.93 10.02 7.06
C LYS A 54 -13.54 10.45 7.51
N GLU A 55 -12.77 9.52 8.09
CA GLU A 55 -11.40 9.77 8.53
C GLU A 55 -10.49 8.57 8.27
N THR A 56 -9.19 8.84 8.17
CA THR A 56 -8.15 7.80 8.24
C THR A 56 -7.10 8.20 9.27
N ARG A 57 -6.77 7.29 10.18
CA ARG A 57 -5.80 7.55 11.25
C ARG A 57 -4.71 6.49 11.25
N LEU A 58 -3.46 6.94 11.20
CA LEU A 58 -2.31 6.07 11.40
C LEU A 58 -2.25 5.66 12.88
N LEU A 59 -2.31 4.37 13.15
CA LEU A 59 -2.09 3.83 14.49
C LEU A 59 -0.58 3.70 14.75
N PRO A 60 -0.14 3.56 16.01
CA PRO A 60 1.28 3.38 16.32
C PRO A 60 1.89 2.26 15.48
N THR A 61 2.83 2.61 14.61
CA THR A 61 3.43 1.68 13.62
C THR A 61 4.63 0.91 14.15
N ILE A 62 5.02 1.16 15.40
CA ILE A 62 6.14 0.52 16.07
C ILE A 62 5.60 -0.68 16.85
N LEU A 63 5.98 -1.89 16.45
CA LEU A 63 5.85 -3.06 17.31
C LEU A 63 7.13 -3.25 18.13
N ARG A 64 6.96 -3.65 19.39
CA ARG A 64 8.08 -4.20 20.17
C ARG A 64 8.52 -5.49 19.50
N LYS A 65 9.84 -5.63 19.29
CA LYS A 65 10.45 -6.91 18.94
C LYS A 65 10.68 -7.71 20.23
N GLU A 66 10.14 -8.91 20.28
CA GLU A 66 10.50 -9.92 21.27
C GLU A 66 11.46 -10.95 20.67
N TYR A 67 11.40 -11.19 19.36
CA TYR A 67 12.20 -12.18 18.64
C TYR A 67 12.91 -11.58 17.40
N GLU A 68 13.94 -12.27 16.91
CA GLU A 68 14.80 -11.78 15.81
C GLU A 68 14.03 -11.60 14.50
N ASP A 69 13.08 -12.50 14.26
CA ASP A 69 12.20 -12.60 13.08
C ASP A 69 10.98 -11.67 13.13
N ASP A 70 10.74 -10.98 14.25
CA ASP A 70 9.66 -9.99 14.34
C ASP A 70 9.85 -8.87 13.32
N LYS A 71 8.75 -8.41 12.72
CA LYS A 71 8.79 -7.25 11.82
C LYS A 71 8.97 -5.96 12.63
N TYR A 72 9.84 -5.07 12.17
CA TYR A 72 10.15 -3.79 12.84
C TYR A 72 8.95 -2.82 12.92
N GLY A 73 7.85 -3.10 12.21
CA GLY A 73 6.62 -2.33 12.32
C GLY A 73 5.54 -2.89 11.40
N ILE A 74 4.29 -2.68 11.78
CA ILE A 74 3.12 -2.90 10.93
C ILE A 74 2.53 -1.52 10.65
N LEU A 75 2.14 -1.30 9.40
CA LEU A 75 1.42 -0.10 9.02
C LEU A 75 -0.07 -0.29 9.32
N ASP A 76 -0.48 0.02 10.54
CA ASP A 76 -1.88 -0.03 10.93
C ASP A 76 -2.58 1.30 10.66
N VAL A 77 -3.68 1.25 9.90
CA VAL A 77 -4.54 2.41 9.61
C VAL A 77 -5.96 2.10 10.04
N ARG A 78 -6.49 2.93 10.95
CA ARG A 78 -7.92 2.96 11.27
C ARG A 78 -8.66 3.76 10.20
N VAL A 79 -9.73 3.19 9.67
CA VAL A 79 -10.62 3.83 8.68
C VAL A 79 -11.99 3.98 9.32
N GLU A 80 -12.52 5.19 9.32
CA GLU A 80 -13.90 5.46 9.74
C GLU A 80 -14.72 5.79 8.49
N MET A 81 -15.84 5.09 8.31
CA MET A 81 -16.76 5.31 7.19
C MET A 81 -17.86 6.28 7.61
N HIS A 82 -18.48 6.94 6.64
CA HIS A 82 -19.79 7.55 6.87
C HIS A 82 -20.86 6.44 7.04
N ASP A 83 -21.87 6.71 7.87
CA ASP A 83 -23.04 5.83 8.05
C ASP A 83 -23.89 5.72 6.78
#